data_AF-A0A7K3LHK6-F1
#
_entry.id   AF-A0A7K3LHK6-F1
#
_cell.length_a   1.000
_cell.length_b   1.000
_cell.length_c   1.000
_cell.angle_alpha   90.00
_cell.angle_beta   90.00
_cell.angle_gamma   90.00
#
_symmetry.space_group_name_H-M   'P 1'
#
loop_
_entity.id
_entity.type
_entity.pdbx_description
1 polymer ?
#
loop_
_entity_poly.entity_id
_entity_poly.type
_entity_poly.pdbx_seq_one_letter_code
_entity_poly.pdbx_strand_id
1 'polypeptide(L)' 'MRPNNQTEHAKYLRGRIAGFSRSRTPDDPEYIEARTELAVSNIAEFARVAANEAPPMTAEQVDRLTVLIRGYLGGDAA' A
#
# COMPACT_ATOMS: atom_id res chain seq x y z
N MET A 1 9.28 -19.36 -9.32
CA MET A 1 8.59 -18.30 -8.54
C MET A 1 8.45 -17.09 -9.46
N ARG A 2 7.23 -16.76 -9.94
CA ARG A 2 7.05 -15.53 -10.73
C ARG A 2 7.26 -14.33 -9.80
N PRO A 3 8.06 -13.32 -10.17
CA PRO A 3 8.21 -12.14 -9.34
C PRO A 3 6.83 -11.52 -9.14
N ASN A 4 6.50 -11.25 -7.88
CA ASN A 4 5.25 -10.60 -7.53
C ASN A 4 5.35 -9.15 -7.99
N ASN A 5 4.48 -8.73 -8.92
CA ASN A 5 4.54 -7.40 -9.53
C ASN A 5 4.53 -6.26 -8.49
N GLN A 6 3.94 -6.49 -7.31
CA GLN A 6 3.92 -5.52 -6.22
C GLN A 6 5.28 -5.35 -5.51
N THR A 7 6.07 -6.42 -5.39
CA THR A 7 7.39 -6.36 -4.76
C THR A 7 8.38 -5.55 -5.62
N GLU A 8 8.33 -5.73 -6.94
CA GLU A 8 9.12 -4.93 -7.87
C GLU A 8 8.68 -3.46 -7.89
N HIS A 9 7.37 -3.19 -7.76
CA HIS A 9 6.85 -1.83 -7.63
C HIS A 9 7.39 -1.15 -6.35
N ALA A 10 7.31 -1.80 -5.20
CA ALA A 10 7.86 -1.25 -3.95
C ALA A 10 9.37 -1.03 -4.03
N LYS A 11 10.11 -1.91 -4.71
CA LYS A 11 11.56 -1.75 -4.94
C LYS A 11 11.86 -0.54 -5.83
N TYR A 12 11.11 -0.37 -6.91
CA TYR A 12 11.21 0.80 -7.79
C TYR A 12 10.96 2.11 -7.01
N LEU A 13 9.89 2.16 -6.22
CA LEU A 13 9.53 3.35 -5.43
C LEU A 13 10.60 3.69 -4.38
N ARG A 14 11.18 2.68 -3.72
CA ARG A 14 12.33 2.88 -2.80
C ARG A 14 13.54 3.46 -3.54
N GLY A 15 13.84 2.99 -4.75
CA GLY A 15 14.88 3.55 -5.59
C GLY A 15 14.61 5.01 -5.97
N ARG A 16 13.39 5.31 -6.39
CA ARG A 16 12.94 6.67 -6.72
C ARG A 16 13.05 7.63 -5.53
N ILE A 17 12.59 7.22 -4.36
CA ILE A 17 12.74 7.95 -3.10
C ILE A 17 14.20 8.20 -2.75
N ALA A 18 15.07 7.20 -2.87
CA ALA A 18 16.50 7.36 -2.58
C ALA A 18 17.21 8.32 -3.57
N GLY A 19 16.73 8.38 -4.82
CA GLY A 19 17.16 9.39 -5.80
C GLY A 19 16.68 10.80 -5.43
N PHE A 20 15.40 10.93 -5.07
CA PHE A 20 14.79 12.20 -4.67
C PHE A 20 15.36 12.76 -3.37
N SER A 21 15.64 11.92 -2.38
CA SER A 21 16.22 12.35 -1.10
C SER A 21 17.59 13.04 -1.24
N ARG A 22 18.29 12.82 -2.37
CA ARG A 22 19.59 13.41 -2.68
C ARG A 22 19.49 14.68 -3.54
N SER A 23 18.35 14.91 -4.18
CA SER A 23 18.21 15.90 -5.26
C SER A 23 17.01 16.85 -5.11
N ARG A 24 16.05 16.55 -4.23
CA ARG A 24 14.81 17.28 -4.03
C ARG A 24 14.56 17.58 -2.55
N THR A 25 13.75 18.60 -2.29
CA THR A 25 13.30 18.93 -0.93
C THR A 25 12.21 17.95 -0.49
N PRO A 26 12.03 17.72 0.83
CA PRO A 26 10.98 16.84 1.35
C PRO A 26 9.54 17.25 0.97
N ASP A 27 9.31 18.53 0.70
CA ASP A 27 8.02 19.08 0.31
C ASP A 27 7.77 19.03 -1.21
N ASP A 28 8.73 18.51 -1.98
CA ASP A 28 8.57 18.33 -3.42
C ASP A 28 7.38 17.39 -3.71
N PRO A 29 6.45 17.80 -4.61
CA PRO A 29 5.25 17.01 -4.90
C PRO A 29 5.55 15.58 -5.33
N GLU A 30 6.57 15.35 -6.18
CA GLU A 30 6.89 14.00 -6.62
C GLU A 30 7.56 13.17 -5.52
N TYR A 31 8.26 13.82 -4.59
CA TYR A 31 8.82 13.12 -3.43
C TYR A 31 7.71 12.68 -2.47
N ILE A 32 6.74 13.56 -2.20
CA ILE A 32 5.55 13.20 -1.41
C ILE A 32 4.76 12.08 -2.10
N GLU A 33 4.53 12.20 -3.41
CA GLU A 33 3.82 11.20 -4.20
C GLU A 33 4.52 9.84 -4.11
N ALA A 34 5.83 9.77 -4.39
CA ALA A 34 6.58 8.51 -4.34
C ALA A 34 6.55 7.87 -2.94
N ARG A 35 6.60 8.66 -1.87
CA ARG A 35 6.46 8.17 -0.48
C ARG A 35 5.05 7.64 -0.21
N THR A 36 4.03 8.35 -0.69
CA THR A 36 2.63 7.98 -0.53
C THR A 36 2.34 6.67 -1.27
N GLU A 37 2.78 6.56 -2.52
CA GLU A 37 2.67 5.33 -3.32
C GLU A 37 3.38 4.15 -2.65
N LEU A 38 4.58 4.37 -2.08
CA LEU A 38 5.29 3.30 -1.37
C LEU A 38 4.51 2.83 -0.14
N ALA A 39 3.90 3.75 0.61
CA ALA A 39 3.07 3.40 1.76
C ALA A 39 1.86 2.55 1.34
N VAL A 40 1.14 2.98 0.28
CA VAL A 40 0.01 2.23 -0.28
C VAL A 40 0.44 0.84 -0.75
N SER A 41 1.57 0.75 -1.47
CA SER A 41 2.09 -0.54 -1.95
C SER A 41 2.45 -1.50 -0.81
N ASN A 42 2.96 -0.99 0.31
CA ASN A 42 3.26 -1.84 1.48
C ASN A 42 1.98 -2.37 2.15
N ILE A 43 0.94 -1.53 2.27
CA ILE A 43 -0.35 -1.94 2.84
C ILE A 43 -1.01 -3.00 1.95
N ALA A 44 -0.97 -2.82 0.63
CA ALA A 44 -1.52 -3.79 -0.31
C ALA A 44 -0.84 -5.16 -0.18
N GLU A 45 0.49 -5.19 -0.07
CA GLU A 45 1.23 -6.44 0.10
C GLU A 45 0.93 -7.10 1.45
N PHE A 46 0.85 -6.32 2.53
CA PHE A 46 0.47 -6.83 3.84
C PHE A 46 -0.93 -7.46 3.81
N ALA A 47 -1.91 -6.75 3.25
CA ALA A 47 -3.28 -7.25 3.12
C ALA A 47 -3.34 -8.54 2.28
N ARG A 48 -2.56 -8.62 1.20
CA ARG A 48 -2.45 -9.82 0.37
C ARG A 48 -1.90 -11.00 1.16
N VAL A 49 -0.82 -10.82 1.92
CA VAL A 49 -0.24 -11.89 2.75
C VAL A 49 -1.26 -12.35 3.79
N ALA A 50 -1.84 -11.40 4.55
CA ALA A 50 -2.84 -11.70 5.56
C ALA A 50 -4.07 -12.44 5.00
N ALA A 51 -4.56 -12.03 3.82
CA ALA A 51 -5.67 -12.69 3.15
C ALA A 51 -5.35 -14.10 2.66
N ASN A 52 -4.10 -14.38 2.26
CA ASN A 52 -3.69 -15.73 1.84
C ASN A 52 -3.50 -16.69 3.02
N GLU A 53 -3.12 -16.17 4.19
CA GLU A 53 -2.96 -16.97 5.42
C GLU A 53 -4.29 -17.17 6.16
N ALA A 54 -5.30 -16.37 5.85
CA ALA A 54 -6.60 -16.47 6.47
C ALA A 54 -7.32 -17.77 6.06
N PRO A 55 -8.06 -18.41 6.99
CA PRO A 55 -9.00 -19.45 6.62
C PRO A 55 -10.07 -18.88 5.67
N PRO A 56 -10.73 -19.73 4.85
CA PRO A 56 -11.82 -19.29 3.98
C PRO A 56 -12.87 -18.51 4.78
N MET A 57 -13.09 -17.26 4.38
CA MET A 57 -14.04 -16.37 5.02
C MET A 57 -15.44 -16.52 4.39
N THR A 58 -16.48 -16.34 5.19
CA THR A 58 -17.84 -16.20 4.67
C THR A 58 -18.04 -14.82 4.05
N ALA A 59 -19.06 -14.68 3.21
CA ALA A 59 -19.38 -13.39 2.59
C ALA A 59 -19.62 -12.29 3.63
N GLU A 60 -20.31 -12.60 4.73
CA GLU A 60 -20.60 -11.67 5.82
C GLU A 60 -19.33 -11.24 6.59
N GLN A 61 -18.31 -12.10 6.64
CA GLN A 61 -17.03 -11.75 7.26
C GLN A 61 -16.23 -10.80 6.35
N VAL A 62 -16.24 -11.06 5.04
CA VAL A 62 -15.60 -10.19 4.04
C VAL A 62 -16.26 -8.81 4.02
N ASP A 63 -17.60 -8.75 4.10
CA ASP A 63 -18.34 -7.48 4.12
C ASP A 63 -18.00 -6.64 5.36
N ARG A 64 -17.95 -7.26 6.55
CA ARG A 64 -17.54 -6.57 7.78
C ARG A 64 -16.11 -6.04 7.70
N LEU A 65 -15.17 -6.85 7.18
CA LEU A 65 -13.79 -6.42 6.96
C LEU A 65 -13.71 -5.26 5.97
N THR A 66 -14.49 -5.31 4.89
CA THR A 66 -14.53 -4.26 3.87
C THR A 66 -15.01 -2.93 4.45
N VAL A 67 -16.06 -2.94 5.28
CA VAL A 67 -16.55 -1.73 5.96
C VAL A 67 -15.47 -1.15 6.88
N LEU A 68 -14.81 -1.99 7.70
CA LEU A 68 -13.74 -1.54 8.60
C LEU A 68 -12.58 -0.93 7.83
N ILE A 69 -12.09 -1.63 6.79
CA ILE A 69 -10.96 -1.18 5.98
C ILE A 69 -11.29 0.14 5.28
N ARG A 70 -12.50 0.30 4.76
CA ARG A 70 -12.95 1.57 4.15
C ARG A 70 -12.94 2.71 5.17
N GLY A 71 -13.45 2.49 6.39
CA GLY A 71 -13.45 3.52 7.44
C GLY A 71 -12.05 3.92 7.93
N TYR A 72 -11.08 3.00 7.91
CA TYR A 72 -9.70 3.31 8.28
C TYR A 72 -8.87 3.94 7.15
N LEU A 73 -9.12 3.56 5.88
CA LEU A 73 -8.31 4.02 4.74
C LEU A 73 -8.90 5.25 4.03
N GLY A 74 -10.22 5.42 4.07
CA GLY A 74 -10.89 6.66 3.72
C GLY A 74 -11.39 7.29 5.00
N GLY A 75 -10.56 8.15 5.61
CA GLY A 75 -11.05 9.01 6.69
C GLY A 75 -12.36 9.67 6.26
N ASP A 76 -13.35 9.65 7.13
CA ASP A 76 -14.70 10.19 6.96
C ASP A 76 -14.78 11.27 5.86
N ALA A 77 -15.36 10.90 4.72
CA ALA A 77 -16.15 11.85 3.95
C ALA A 77 -17.51 11.96 4.66
N ALA A 78 -17.49 12.63 5.82
CA ALA A 78 -18.62 13.17 6.54
C ALA A 78 -18.39 14.67 6.73
#